data_AF-A0A2N9B4J1-F1
#
_entry.id   AF-A0A2N9B4J1-F1
#
_cell.length_a   1.000
_cell.length_b   1.000
_cell.length_c   1.000
_cell.angle_alpha   90.00
_cell.angle_beta   90.00
_cell.angle_gamma   90.00
#
_symmetry.space_group_name_H-M   'P 1'
#
loop_
_entity.id
_entity.type
_entity.pdbx_description
1 polymer ?
#
loop_
_entity_poly.entity_id
_entity_poly.type
_entity_poly.pdbx_seq_one_letter_code
_entity_poly.pdbx_strand_id
1 'polypeptide(L)'
;MNDALSTGLSRRTVLQAAGATVAAYSLIGAATGAARAADGPASTNKLVVYPIPSGVPTNSSYSVKARTPGGEWRTVPVYRARAKQIDANTGSGPVFNSSVATFDFKGTVEVAVTSSKGTIGTARIRPLSYDIPFTVDGATVTFTLTEPRNLSIEIDGDLFNNLQLHANPIESNAPGPDDPDVIYFGPGLHKTTDNVVKVPSGKTLYLAGGAVLTSRVEFHEVENARIIGRGVLYNTANGILVEYSKNIEIDGIMVLNPSSGYSVTVGQSKQVTVRNLHSYSHGQWGDGIDVFSSEDVLIDGVWMRNSDDCIAIYAHRWEYYGDCRNITVRNSTLWADVAHPINVGTHGNTDKPETIENLVFSNIDVLDHREPQMDYQGCIALNPGDSNLLRNVRAQDIRVEDFRWGQLINMRVMFNKSYNTSVGRGIDGVYIRNMTYTGTHANPSVMVGYDADHAIKNVTFQNLVINGKFIGNGMKKPGWYKFTDMMPAYANEHVINPRFLNSTEATSTDKPAITSADKATATKNQVFNYLITAGELPTSFNADGLPKGLDIDTATGLISGTAEDNVGTFTVTVSATNSVGTATQTLTLSVQHA
;
A
#
# COMPACT_ATOMS: atom_id res chain seq x y z
N MET A 1 75.95 -3.72 33.07
CA MET A 1 74.67 -3.58 32.36
C MET A 1 74.61 -2.16 31.83
N ASN A 2 75.33 -1.96 30.73
CA ASN A 2 75.16 -0.89 29.75
C ASN A 2 74.01 -1.35 28.82
N ASP A 3 73.19 -0.56 28.14
CA ASP A 3 73.25 0.85 27.75
C ASP A 3 71.83 1.41 27.60
N ALA A 4 71.76 2.73 27.83
CA ALA A 4 70.85 3.74 27.31
C ALA A 4 70.52 3.60 25.79
N LEU A 5 69.53 4.22 25.13
CA LEU A 5 68.51 5.25 25.39
C LEU A 5 67.60 5.36 24.12
N SER A 6 66.38 5.87 24.31
CA SER A 6 65.63 6.80 23.42
C SER A 6 64.88 6.35 22.14
N THR A 7 63.55 6.43 22.25
CA THR A 7 62.52 7.08 21.38
C THR A 7 62.43 6.84 19.86
N GLY A 8 61.24 6.43 19.40
CA GLY A 8 60.70 6.81 18.08
C GLY A 8 59.54 5.97 17.48
N LEU A 9 58.38 6.63 17.31
CA LEU A 9 57.35 6.49 16.26
C LEU A 9 56.23 5.40 16.28
N SER A 10 55.08 5.90 15.80
CA SER A 10 53.73 5.36 15.57
C SER A 10 53.56 3.96 14.94
N ARG A 11 52.43 3.29 15.27
CA ARG A 11 51.67 2.30 14.46
C ARG A 11 50.21 2.32 14.96
N ARG A 12 49.17 2.75 14.22
CA ARG A 12 48.51 2.13 13.05
C ARG A 12 48.49 0.60 13.12
N THR A 13 47.38 0.05 13.60
CA THR A 13 46.99 -1.35 13.34
C THR A 13 45.85 -1.33 12.34
N VAL A 14 46.19 -1.69 11.11
CA VAL A 14 45.29 -1.94 9.98
C VAL A 14 44.90 -3.42 10.05
N LEU A 15 43.60 -3.71 10.06
CA LEU A 15 43.09 -5.05 9.78
C LEU A 15 43.06 -5.23 8.25
N GLN A 16 43.93 -6.11 7.76
CA GLN A 16 43.89 -6.62 6.39
C GLN A 16 42.77 -7.66 6.27
N ALA A 17 41.74 -7.36 5.48
CA ALA A 17 40.98 -8.37 4.77
C ALA A 17 41.34 -8.24 3.28
N ALA A 18 41.91 -9.30 2.73
CA ALA A 18 42.40 -9.37 1.37
C ALA A 18 41.24 -9.55 0.37
N GLY A 19 41.35 -8.88 -0.79
CA GLY A 19 40.83 -9.41 -2.06
C GLY A 19 39.57 -8.78 -2.64
N ALA A 20 39.64 -7.52 -3.07
CA ALA A 20 38.80 -7.04 -4.17
C ALA A 20 39.60 -6.03 -5.02
N THR A 21 39.95 -6.46 -6.24
CA THR A 21 40.64 -5.66 -7.24
C THR A 21 39.74 -4.50 -7.67
N VAL A 22 40.09 -3.27 -7.30
CA VAL A 22 39.49 -2.05 -7.85
C VAL A 22 40.05 -1.87 -9.26
N ALA A 23 39.25 -2.27 -10.26
CA ALA A 23 39.46 -1.80 -11.63
C ALA A 23 38.88 -0.38 -11.73
N ALA A 24 39.75 0.61 -11.60
CA ALA A 24 39.46 1.98 -11.96
C ALA A 24 39.17 2.04 -13.47
N TYR A 25 37.90 2.27 -13.84
CA TYR A 25 37.57 2.74 -15.17
C TYR A 25 37.43 4.26 -15.14
N SER A 26 38.40 4.91 -15.78
CA SER A 26 38.37 6.32 -16.14
C SER A 26 37.12 6.60 -16.99
N LEU A 27 36.13 7.27 -16.40
CA LEU A 27 35.00 7.86 -17.13
C LEU A 27 35.49 9.15 -17.81
N ILE A 28 35.73 9.05 -19.11
CA ILE A 28 35.80 10.21 -20.00
C ILE A 28 34.41 10.85 -19.95
N GLY A 29 34.38 12.13 -19.57
CA GLY A 29 33.17 12.90 -19.34
C GLY A 29 32.26 12.96 -20.56
N ALA A 30 31.06 12.40 -20.41
CA ALA A 30 29.87 12.96 -21.02
C ALA A 30 29.21 13.80 -19.91
N ALA A 31 29.12 15.11 -20.13
CA ALA A 31 28.41 16.01 -19.24
C ALA A 31 26.94 15.58 -19.14
N THR A 32 26.61 14.82 -18.10
CA THR A 32 25.24 14.59 -17.66
C THR A 32 24.76 15.93 -17.11
N GLY A 33 23.91 16.60 -17.89
CA GLY A 33 23.24 17.80 -17.43
C GLY A 33 22.50 17.47 -16.14
N ALA A 34 22.97 18.00 -15.01
CA ALA A 34 22.13 18.18 -13.85
C ALA A 34 20.84 18.84 -14.34
N ALA A 35 19.69 18.26 -14.00
CA ALA A 35 18.39 18.83 -14.32
C ALA A 35 18.33 20.24 -13.71
N ARG A 36 18.67 21.25 -14.50
CA ARG A 36 18.66 22.65 -14.06
C ARG A 36 17.25 23.20 -14.28
N ALA A 37 16.65 23.63 -13.18
CA ALA A 37 15.48 24.47 -13.18
C ALA A 37 15.80 25.79 -13.88
N ALA A 38 14.91 26.23 -14.78
CA ALA A 38 14.88 27.62 -15.18
C ALA A 38 14.14 28.40 -14.08
N ASP A 39 14.90 29.04 -13.19
CA ASP A 39 14.34 29.90 -12.15
C ASP A 39 13.91 31.25 -12.77
N GLY A 40 12.67 31.30 -13.23
CA GLY A 40 11.90 32.53 -13.38
C GLY A 40 11.09 32.82 -12.12
N PRO A 41 10.65 34.07 -11.89
CA PRO A 41 9.98 34.47 -10.66
C PRO A 41 8.71 33.62 -10.45
N ALA A 42 8.65 32.92 -9.31
CA ALA A 42 7.53 32.12 -8.81
C ALA A 42 6.66 31.44 -9.90
N SER A 43 7.17 30.38 -10.53
CA SER A 43 6.28 29.52 -11.34
C SER A 43 5.29 28.79 -10.43
N THR A 44 4.00 29.05 -10.62
CA THR A 44 2.87 28.41 -9.92
C THR A 44 2.75 26.92 -10.24
N ASN A 45 3.25 26.49 -11.40
CA ASN A 45 3.30 25.10 -11.84
C ASN A 45 4.75 24.61 -11.95
N LYS A 46 5.01 23.33 -11.61
CA LYS A 46 6.31 22.67 -11.75
C LYS A 46 6.14 21.26 -12.30
N LEU A 47 7.09 20.80 -13.12
CA LEU A 47 7.14 19.46 -13.69
C LEU A 47 8.58 18.92 -13.66
N VAL A 48 8.78 17.71 -13.15
CA VAL A 48 10.05 16.99 -13.13
C VAL A 48 9.83 15.63 -13.79
N VAL A 49 10.66 15.30 -14.78
CA VAL A 49 10.67 13.98 -15.44
C VAL A 49 12.03 13.34 -15.22
N TYR A 50 12.04 12.02 -15.04
CA TYR A 50 13.24 11.27 -14.71
C TYR A 50 13.68 10.39 -15.88
N PRO A 51 14.99 10.27 -16.17
CA PRO A 51 15.48 9.38 -17.22
C PRO A 51 15.39 7.91 -16.78
N ILE A 52 15.25 7.00 -17.74
CA ILE A 52 15.47 5.56 -17.54
C ILE A 52 16.93 5.26 -17.87
N PRO A 53 17.73 4.70 -16.94
CA PRO A 53 19.11 4.32 -17.21
C PRO A 53 19.24 3.29 -18.35
N SER A 54 20.36 3.35 -19.07
CA SER A 54 20.70 2.33 -20.05
C SER A 54 20.74 0.94 -19.42
N GLY A 55 20.26 -0.07 -20.15
CA GLY A 55 20.17 -1.46 -19.67
C GLY A 55 18.86 -1.80 -18.94
N VAL A 56 18.03 -0.82 -18.62
CA VAL A 56 16.69 -1.05 -18.04
C VAL A 56 15.66 -1.15 -19.17
N PRO A 57 14.85 -2.22 -19.24
CA PRO A 57 13.88 -2.39 -20.32
C PRO A 57 12.78 -1.32 -20.36
N THR A 58 12.51 -0.81 -21.56
CA THR A 58 11.43 0.13 -21.87
C THR A 58 10.34 -0.53 -22.71
N ASN A 59 9.16 0.08 -22.77
CA ASN A 59 8.06 -0.36 -23.63
C ASN A 59 7.60 0.79 -24.53
N SER A 60 7.52 0.54 -25.85
CA SER A 60 7.15 1.52 -26.87
C SER A 60 5.68 1.44 -27.31
N SER A 61 4.85 0.72 -26.55
CA SER A 61 3.41 0.66 -26.80
C SER A 61 2.73 2.03 -26.68
N TYR A 62 3.34 2.93 -25.90
CA TYR A 62 2.88 4.31 -25.74
C TYR A 62 4.05 5.29 -25.81
N SER A 63 3.79 6.47 -26.38
CA SER A 63 4.63 7.66 -26.20
C SER A 63 3.92 8.61 -25.25
N VAL A 64 4.59 9.00 -24.17
CA VAL A 64 4.02 9.88 -23.12
C VAL A 64 4.75 11.21 -23.11
N LYS A 65 3.99 12.29 -23.07
CA LYS A 65 4.51 13.65 -22.90
C LYS A 65 3.73 14.37 -21.81
N ALA A 66 4.41 15.25 -21.10
CA ALA A 66 3.82 16.14 -20.11
C ALA A 66 4.38 17.55 -20.24
N ARG A 67 3.59 18.57 -19.88
CA ARG A 67 4.04 19.96 -19.77
C ARG A 67 3.26 20.72 -18.72
N THR A 68 3.84 21.77 -18.16
CA THR A 68 3.04 22.80 -17.51
C THR A 68 2.23 23.57 -18.58
N PRO A 69 1.05 24.14 -18.26
CA PRO A 69 0.27 24.94 -19.20
C PRO A 69 1.11 26.00 -19.92
N GLY A 70 1.02 26.05 -21.25
CA GLY A 70 1.80 26.96 -22.10
C GLY A 70 3.29 26.65 -22.22
N GLY A 71 3.80 25.61 -21.54
CA GLY A 71 5.19 25.18 -21.61
C GLY A 71 5.50 24.24 -22.77
N GLU A 72 6.76 23.83 -22.86
CA GLU A 72 7.23 22.84 -23.83
C GLU A 72 6.86 21.41 -23.41
N TRP A 73 6.48 20.60 -24.39
CA TRP A 73 6.23 19.18 -24.18
C TRP A 73 7.52 18.43 -23.85
N ARG A 74 7.57 17.80 -22.68
CA ARG A 74 8.67 16.94 -22.25
C ARG A 74 8.27 15.48 -22.38
N THR A 75 9.12 14.68 -23.01
CA THR A 75 8.94 13.22 -23.03
C THR A 75 9.06 12.66 -21.62
N VAL A 76 8.09 11.84 -21.22
CA VAL A 76 8.13 11.03 -20.02
C VAL A 76 8.53 9.61 -20.44
N PRO A 77 9.71 9.12 -20.02
CA PRO A 77 10.14 7.76 -20.34
C PRO A 77 9.17 6.68 -19.81
N VAL A 78 9.08 5.57 -20.53
CA VAL A 78 8.15 4.47 -20.23
C VAL A 78 8.92 3.19 -19.92
N TYR A 79 8.86 2.75 -18.66
CA TYR A 79 9.37 1.46 -18.21
C TYR A 79 8.52 0.31 -18.77
N ARG A 80 9.15 -0.84 -18.99
CA ARG A 80 8.43 -2.08 -19.27
C ARG A 80 8.05 -2.79 -17.97
N ALA A 81 6.81 -2.63 -17.55
CA ALA A 81 6.21 -3.52 -16.56
C ALA A 81 5.77 -4.83 -17.20
N ARG A 82 5.45 -5.82 -16.36
CA ARG A 82 4.91 -7.09 -16.78
C ARG A 82 3.69 -7.44 -15.95
N ALA A 83 2.69 -8.05 -16.59
CA ALA A 83 1.42 -8.42 -15.99
C ALA A 83 1.11 -9.88 -16.27
N LYS A 84 0.49 -10.57 -15.30
CA LYS A 84 0.17 -12.00 -15.41
C LYS A 84 -1.29 -12.19 -15.79
N GLN A 85 -1.56 -13.19 -16.64
CA GLN A 85 -2.89 -13.77 -16.76
C GLN A 85 -2.78 -15.26 -16.48
N ILE A 86 -3.42 -15.73 -15.41
CA ILE A 86 -3.45 -17.16 -15.09
C ILE A 86 -4.51 -17.86 -15.96
N ASP A 87 -4.17 -18.98 -16.57
CA ASP A 87 -5.15 -19.94 -17.09
C ASP A 87 -5.64 -20.80 -15.93
N ALA A 88 -6.94 -20.68 -15.62
CA ALA A 88 -7.56 -21.36 -14.49
C ALA A 88 -7.55 -22.90 -14.63
N ASN A 89 -7.38 -23.44 -15.84
CA ASN A 89 -7.34 -24.89 -16.06
C ASN A 89 -5.96 -25.49 -15.79
N THR A 90 -4.90 -24.68 -15.90
CA THR A 90 -3.51 -25.18 -15.84
C THR A 90 -2.70 -24.57 -14.70
N GLY A 91 -3.19 -23.48 -14.07
CA GLY A 91 -2.43 -22.70 -13.08
C GLY A 91 -1.22 -21.95 -13.66
N SER A 92 -0.96 -22.11 -14.96
CA SER A 92 0.08 -21.40 -15.71
C SER A 92 -0.51 -20.17 -16.39
N GLY A 93 0.19 -19.57 -17.35
CA GLY A 93 -0.42 -18.57 -18.24
C GLY A 93 0.56 -17.51 -18.74
N PRO A 94 0.17 -16.72 -19.75
CA PRO A 94 1.05 -15.75 -20.37
C PRO A 94 1.42 -14.61 -19.42
N VAL A 95 2.61 -14.05 -19.66
CA VAL A 95 3.06 -12.79 -19.06
C VAL A 95 3.13 -11.76 -20.18
N PHE A 96 2.38 -10.68 -20.03
CA PHE A 96 2.30 -9.60 -20.99
C PHE A 96 3.24 -8.46 -20.62
N ASN A 97 3.69 -7.70 -21.62
CA ASN A 97 4.35 -6.42 -21.37
C ASN A 97 3.27 -5.36 -21.16
N SER A 98 3.48 -4.52 -20.14
CA SER A 98 2.70 -3.33 -19.84
C SER A 98 3.62 -2.10 -19.86
N SER A 99 3.06 -0.91 -19.71
CA SER A 99 3.78 0.36 -19.74
C SER A 99 3.60 1.10 -18.43
N VAL A 100 4.70 1.56 -17.81
CA VAL A 100 4.65 2.42 -16.63
C VAL A 100 5.44 3.69 -16.90
N ALA A 101 4.82 4.84 -16.68
CA ALA A 101 5.46 6.15 -16.76
C ALA A 101 5.30 6.89 -15.43
N THR A 102 6.30 7.69 -15.06
CA THR A 102 6.28 8.44 -13.80
C THR A 102 6.89 9.81 -13.98
N PHE A 103 6.28 10.81 -13.35
CA PHE A 103 6.79 12.17 -13.26
C PHE A 103 6.27 12.84 -12.00
N ASP A 104 6.91 13.92 -11.58
CA ASP A 104 6.47 14.70 -10.42
C ASP A 104 6.00 16.08 -10.84
N PHE A 105 4.95 16.60 -10.21
CA PHE A 105 4.47 17.93 -10.50
C PHE A 105 3.84 18.65 -9.30
N LYS A 106 3.74 19.96 -9.44
CA LYS A 106 2.98 20.86 -8.55
C LYS A 106 2.13 21.77 -9.41
N GLY A 107 0.91 22.06 -8.95
CA GLY A 107 -0.03 22.90 -9.70
C GLY A 107 -0.70 22.11 -10.81
N THR A 108 -0.69 22.63 -12.03
CA THR A 108 -1.34 22.02 -13.20
C THR A 108 -0.31 21.43 -14.18
N VAL A 109 -0.63 20.28 -14.75
CA VAL A 109 0.12 19.63 -15.84
C VAL A 109 -0.86 19.16 -16.93
N GLU A 110 -0.47 19.33 -18.18
CA GLU A 110 -1.13 18.74 -19.35
C GLU A 110 -0.37 17.48 -19.75
N VAL A 111 -1.09 16.40 -20.05
CA VAL A 111 -0.54 15.09 -20.40
C VAL A 111 -1.08 14.66 -21.75
N ALA A 112 -0.19 14.15 -22.61
CA ALA A 112 -0.52 13.54 -23.89
C ALA A 112 0.03 12.11 -23.96
N VAL A 113 -0.83 11.15 -24.24
CA VAL A 113 -0.51 9.72 -24.37
C VAL A 113 -0.86 9.27 -25.78
N THR A 114 0.15 8.96 -26.59
CA THR A 114 -0.02 8.49 -27.97
C THR A 114 0.17 6.98 -28.04
N SER A 115 -0.85 6.27 -28.52
CA SER A 115 -0.82 4.83 -28.78
C SER A 115 0.02 4.49 -30.01
N SER A 116 0.86 3.47 -29.91
CA SER A 116 1.57 2.94 -31.09
C SER A 116 0.68 2.08 -32.00
N LYS A 117 -0.51 1.67 -31.52
CA LYS A 117 -1.50 0.91 -32.30
C LYS A 117 -2.21 1.76 -33.36
N GLY A 118 -2.05 3.08 -33.33
CA GLY A 118 -2.71 4.00 -34.25
C GLY A 118 -3.99 4.59 -33.66
N THR A 119 -4.98 4.82 -34.53
CA THR A 119 -6.23 5.51 -34.16
C THR A 119 -6.96 4.79 -33.04
N ILE A 120 -7.37 5.56 -32.03
CA ILE A 120 -8.07 5.09 -30.84
C ILE A 120 -9.57 5.03 -31.13
N GLY A 121 -10.19 3.87 -30.89
CA GLY A 121 -11.64 3.73 -30.93
C GLY A 121 -12.28 4.14 -29.62
N THR A 122 -11.77 3.62 -28.50
CA THR A 122 -12.23 3.95 -27.15
C THR A 122 -11.06 4.15 -26.20
N ALA A 123 -11.23 5.04 -25.22
CA ALA A 123 -10.27 5.25 -24.16
C ALA A 123 -10.99 5.36 -22.81
N ARG A 124 -10.31 4.95 -21.74
CA ARG A 124 -10.73 5.17 -20.36
C ARG A 124 -9.52 5.53 -19.50
N ILE A 125 -9.73 6.40 -18.51
CA ILE A 125 -8.74 6.75 -17.48
C ILE A 125 -9.33 6.32 -16.13
N ARG A 126 -8.61 5.47 -15.41
CA ARG A 126 -9.04 4.89 -14.12
C ARG A 126 -8.06 5.24 -13.01
N PRO A 127 -8.45 5.29 -11.73
CA PRO A 127 -9.79 5.04 -11.19
C PRO A 127 -10.88 5.96 -11.75
N LEU A 128 -12.04 5.40 -12.06
CA LEU A 128 -13.21 6.12 -12.58
C LEU A 128 -13.74 7.14 -11.55
N SER A 129 -13.46 6.91 -10.27
CA SER A 129 -13.77 7.82 -9.16
C SER A 129 -13.12 9.20 -9.30
N TYR A 130 -12.03 9.32 -10.07
CA TYR A 130 -11.40 10.61 -10.35
C TYR A 130 -12.09 11.44 -11.42
N ASP A 131 -12.98 10.83 -12.22
CA ASP A 131 -13.77 11.49 -13.27
C ASP A 131 -12.95 12.47 -14.13
N ILE A 132 -11.77 12.02 -14.58
CA ILE A 132 -10.82 12.88 -15.30
C ILE A 132 -11.33 13.15 -16.71
N PRO A 133 -11.61 14.41 -17.09
CA PRO A 133 -11.98 14.74 -18.46
C PRO A 133 -10.78 14.57 -19.39
N PHE A 134 -11.00 13.97 -20.55
CA PHE A 134 -9.97 13.78 -21.58
C PHE A 134 -10.55 13.93 -22.99
N THR A 135 -9.66 14.18 -23.94
CA THR A 135 -9.97 14.19 -25.37
C THR A 135 -9.19 13.12 -26.11
N VAL A 136 -9.79 12.55 -27.15
CA VAL A 136 -9.13 11.64 -28.07
C VAL A 136 -9.03 12.31 -29.44
N ASP A 137 -7.82 12.44 -29.97
CA ASP A 137 -7.55 12.91 -31.32
C ASP A 137 -6.61 11.94 -32.04
N GLY A 138 -7.12 11.26 -33.07
CA GLY A 138 -6.40 10.22 -33.78
C GLY A 138 -5.87 9.12 -32.83
N ALA A 139 -4.56 9.10 -32.63
CA ALA A 139 -3.86 8.12 -31.80
C ALA A 139 -3.56 8.62 -30.36
N THR A 140 -4.04 9.80 -29.98
CA THR A 140 -3.61 10.48 -28.75
C THR A 140 -4.76 10.77 -27.80
N VAL A 141 -4.61 10.32 -26.55
CA VAL A 141 -5.42 10.78 -25.41
C VAL A 141 -4.73 11.98 -24.76
N THR A 142 -5.45 13.09 -24.55
CA THR A 142 -4.93 14.28 -23.86
C THR A 142 -5.84 14.64 -22.69
N PHE A 143 -5.24 14.99 -21.55
CA PHE A 143 -5.95 15.39 -20.34
C PHE A 143 -5.10 16.33 -19.48
N THR A 144 -5.72 16.92 -18.46
CA THR A 144 -5.07 17.83 -17.52
C THR A 144 -5.22 17.30 -16.10
N LEU A 145 -4.17 17.41 -15.29
CA LEU A 145 -4.20 17.11 -13.87
C LEU A 145 -3.87 18.38 -13.07
N THR A 146 -4.61 18.61 -11.99
CA THR A 146 -4.41 19.74 -11.07
C THR A 146 -3.86 19.32 -9.71
N GLU A 147 -3.70 18.02 -9.51
CA GLU A 147 -3.19 17.40 -8.29
C GLU A 147 -2.63 16.00 -8.60
N PRO A 148 -1.67 15.51 -7.78
CA PRO A 148 -1.09 14.19 -7.95
C PRO A 148 -2.11 13.06 -8.06
N ARG A 149 -1.87 12.13 -9.00
CA ARG A 149 -2.76 11.00 -9.30
C ARG A 149 -1.99 9.78 -9.82
N ASN A 150 -2.47 8.59 -9.46
CA ASN A 150 -2.09 7.31 -10.04
C ASN A 150 -3.18 6.84 -10.99
N LEU A 151 -2.82 6.57 -12.25
CA LEU A 151 -3.79 6.35 -13.32
C LEU A 151 -3.49 5.08 -14.13
N SER A 152 -4.55 4.39 -14.56
CA SER A 152 -4.53 3.44 -15.67
C SER A 152 -5.20 4.08 -16.89
N ILE A 153 -4.46 4.25 -17.98
CA ILE A 153 -4.95 4.70 -19.28
C ILE A 153 -5.08 3.48 -20.17
N GLU A 154 -6.31 3.16 -20.55
CA GLU A 154 -6.63 1.93 -21.27
C GLU A 154 -7.31 2.27 -22.59
N ILE A 155 -6.79 1.66 -23.66
CA ILE A 155 -7.17 1.94 -25.03
C ILE A 155 -7.78 0.68 -25.64
N ASP A 156 -8.95 0.84 -26.26
CA ASP A 156 -9.68 -0.22 -26.96
C ASP A 156 -9.92 -1.48 -26.11
N GLY A 157 -10.12 -1.28 -24.81
CA GLY A 157 -10.37 -2.35 -23.84
C GLY A 157 -9.15 -3.22 -23.48
N ASP A 158 -7.94 -2.84 -23.91
CA ASP A 158 -6.72 -3.60 -23.59
C ASP A 158 -6.29 -3.36 -22.13
N LEU A 159 -6.45 -4.40 -21.31
CA LEU A 159 -6.13 -4.38 -19.88
C LEU A 159 -4.66 -4.71 -19.58
N PHE A 160 -3.94 -5.35 -20.50
CA PHE A 160 -2.62 -5.92 -20.22
C PHE A 160 -1.49 -5.10 -20.81
N ASN A 161 -1.71 -4.52 -21.98
CA ASN A 161 -0.80 -3.55 -22.58
C ASN A 161 -1.39 -2.15 -22.49
N ASN A 162 -1.89 -1.78 -21.31
CA ASN A 162 -2.29 -0.42 -20.93
C ASN A 162 -1.09 0.39 -20.43
N LEU A 163 -1.29 1.70 -20.27
CA LEU A 163 -0.32 2.59 -19.63
C LEU A 163 -0.74 2.88 -18.19
N GLN A 164 0.16 2.63 -17.25
CA GLN A 164 0.05 3.13 -15.89
C GLN A 164 0.88 4.40 -15.75
N LEU A 165 0.28 5.46 -15.23
CA LEU A 165 0.90 6.77 -15.10
C LEU A 165 0.85 7.25 -13.65
N HIS A 166 2.03 7.47 -13.08
CA HIS A 166 2.18 8.01 -11.73
C HIS A 166 2.61 9.47 -11.81
N ALA A 167 1.68 10.37 -11.55
CA ALA A 167 1.94 11.80 -11.48
C ALA A 167 2.05 12.18 -10.00
N ASN A 168 3.26 12.13 -9.44
CA ASN A 168 3.51 12.27 -7.99
C ASN A 168 3.59 13.74 -7.56
N PRO A 169 3.43 14.04 -6.25
CA PRO A 169 3.87 15.32 -5.72
C PRO A 169 5.39 15.49 -5.88
N ILE A 170 5.82 16.73 -6.13
CA ILE A 170 7.24 17.11 -6.10
C ILE A 170 7.86 16.66 -4.78
N GLU A 171 8.94 15.90 -4.88
CA GLU A 171 9.82 15.59 -3.77
C GLU A 171 10.39 16.88 -3.14
N SER A 172 10.05 17.13 -1.87
CA SER A 172 10.42 18.36 -1.17
C SER A 172 11.66 18.23 -0.28
N ASN A 173 12.01 17.01 0.14
CA ASN A 173 12.99 16.75 1.20
C ASN A 173 14.09 15.75 0.76
N ALA A 174 14.51 15.81 -0.51
CA ALA A 174 15.62 15.00 -1.01
C ALA A 174 16.92 15.30 -0.24
N PRO A 175 17.57 14.29 0.37
CA PRO A 175 18.84 14.49 1.07
C PRO A 175 20.00 14.75 0.10
N GLY A 176 21.05 15.39 0.61
CA GLY A 176 22.30 15.59 -0.12
C GLY A 176 23.11 14.28 -0.25
N PRO A 177 23.87 14.10 -1.33
CA PRO A 177 24.70 12.90 -1.51
C PRO A 177 25.86 12.76 -0.52
N ASP A 178 26.28 13.87 0.10
CA ASP A 178 27.37 13.92 1.08
C ASP A 178 26.87 13.84 2.54
N ASP A 179 25.57 13.61 2.75
CA ASP A 179 25.00 13.45 4.09
C ASP A 179 25.49 12.14 4.73
N PRO A 180 26.16 12.19 5.90
CA PRO A 180 26.74 11.02 6.54
C PRO A 180 25.70 10.01 7.06
N ASP A 181 24.43 10.39 7.12
CA ASP A 181 23.32 9.54 7.53
C ASP A 181 22.55 8.95 6.34
N VAL A 182 23.05 9.15 5.12
CA VAL A 182 22.39 8.74 3.89
C VAL A 182 23.24 7.75 3.08
N ILE A 183 22.64 6.62 2.72
CA ILE A 183 23.13 5.72 1.68
C ILE A 183 22.52 6.22 0.37
N TYR A 184 23.31 6.90 -0.46
CA TYR A 184 22.81 7.61 -1.64
C TYR A 184 23.02 6.82 -2.93
N PHE A 185 21.95 6.59 -3.69
CA PHE A 185 22.01 6.12 -5.08
C PHE A 185 21.44 7.18 -6.02
N GLY A 186 22.32 7.80 -6.82
CA GLY A 186 21.95 8.78 -7.84
C GLY A 186 21.39 8.14 -9.13
N PRO A 187 21.02 8.93 -10.15
CA PRO A 187 20.54 8.41 -11.42
C PRO A 187 21.54 7.42 -12.06
N GLY A 188 21.05 6.26 -12.48
CA GLY A 188 21.89 5.17 -12.99
C GLY A 188 21.35 3.77 -12.65
N LEU A 189 21.92 2.74 -13.27
CA LEU A 189 21.63 1.34 -12.96
C LEU A 189 22.65 0.83 -11.94
N HIS A 190 22.17 0.39 -10.78
CA HIS A 190 22.97 0.02 -9.62
C HIS A 190 22.72 -1.42 -9.19
N LYS A 191 23.76 -2.00 -8.59
CA LYS A 191 23.74 -3.36 -8.03
C LYS A 191 24.79 -3.48 -6.94
N THR A 192 24.45 -4.08 -5.79
CA THR A 192 25.44 -4.47 -4.78
C THR A 192 25.97 -5.88 -5.05
N THR A 193 27.16 -6.19 -4.55
CA THR A 193 27.83 -7.49 -4.72
C THR A 193 26.94 -8.66 -4.28
N ASP A 194 26.27 -8.51 -3.13
CA ASP A 194 25.46 -9.56 -2.53
C ASP A 194 23.98 -9.52 -2.95
N ASN A 195 23.61 -8.60 -3.86
CA ASN A 195 22.22 -8.30 -4.25
C ASN A 195 21.32 -7.83 -3.09
N VAL A 196 21.90 -7.32 -2.00
CA VAL A 196 21.21 -6.80 -0.83
C VAL A 196 21.78 -5.43 -0.44
N VAL A 197 20.92 -4.52 -0.01
CA VAL A 197 21.27 -3.30 0.74
C VAL A 197 20.68 -3.42 2.12
N LYS A 198 21.52 -3.55 3.14
CA LYS A 198 21.10 -3.52 4.55
C LYS A 198 21.12 -2.09 5.05
N VAL A 199 20.01 -1.60 5.56
CA VAL A 199 19.88 -0.22 6.05
C VAL A 199 20.00 -0.22 7.59
N PRO A 200 21.05 0.40 8.16
CA PRO A 200 21.22 0.45 9.62
C PRO A 200 20.21 1.36 10.32
N SER A 201 20.06 1.20 11.64
CA SER A 201 19.29 2.12 12.47
C SER A 201 19.73 3.58 12.28
N GLY A 202 18.77 4.50 12.28
CA GLY A 202 19.02 5.94 12.10
C GLY A 202 19.40 6.37 10.68
N LYS A 203 19.55 5.44 9.71
CA LYS A 203 20.01 5.75 8.35
C LYS A 203 18.87 5.88 7.35
N THR A 204 19.14 6.65 6.32
CA THR A 204 18.27 6.82 5.15
C THR A 204 18.90 6.14 3.95
N LEU A 205 18.23 5.18 3.32
CA LEU A 205 18.53 4.78 1.95
C LEU A 205 17.78 5.73 1.00
N TYR A 206 18.51 6.48 0.19
CA TYR A 206 17.91 7.40 -0.79
C TYR A 206 18.11 6.89 -2.22
N LEU A 207 17.00 6.64 -2.91
CA LEU A 207 17.00 6.30 -4.34
C LEU A 207 16.48 7.49 -5.15
N ALA A 208 17.41 8.28 -5.70
CA ALA A 208 17.07 9.47 -6.48
C ALA A 208 16.20 9.11 -7.70
N GLY A 209 15.39 10.06 -8.17
CA GLY A 209 14.66 9.89 -9.43
C GLY A 209 15.58 9.58 -10.61
N GLY A 210 15.30 8.48 -11.31
CA GLY A 210 16.17 7.93 -12.36
C GLY A 210 17.25 6.96 -11.86
N ALA A 211 17.32 6.68 -10.56
CA ALA A 211 18.09 5.56 -10.02
C ALA A 211 17.28 4.26 -10.17
N VAL A 212 17.95 3.19 -10.60
CA VAL A 212 17.38 1.85 -10.67
C VAL A 212 18.31 0.89 -9.94
N LEU A 213 17.85 0.29 -8.86
CA LEU A 213 18.60 -0.65 -8.03
C LEU A 213 18.10 -2.08 -8.26
N THR A 214 19.02 -3.00 -8.53
CA THR A 214 18.73 -4.44 -8.76
C THR A 214 19.06 -5.32 -7.55
N SER A 215 19.06 -4.72 -6.37
CA SER A 215 19.34 -5.36 -5.08
C SER A 215 18.15 -5.14 -4.16
N ARG A 216 17.75 -6.19 -3.43
CA ARG A 216 16.69 -6.07 -2.42
C ARG A 216 17.14 -5.18 -1.28
N VAL A 217 16.20 -4.57 -0.56
CA VAL A 217 16.49 -3.72 0.60
C VAL A 217 16.02 -4.42 1.87
N GLU A 218 16.85 -4.38 2.92
CA GLU A 218 16.56 -5.03 4.20
C GLU A 218 16.70 -4.07 5.38
N PHE A 219 15.66 -4.06 6.21
CA PHE A 219 15.65 -3.56 7.58
C PHE A 219 15.44 -4.79 8.48
N HIS A 220 16.45 -5.17 9.25
CA HIS A 220 16.40 -6.34 10.12
C HIS A 220 16.96 -5.98 11.49
N GLU A 221 16.14 -6.06 12.54
CA GLU A 221 16.50 -5.67 13.91
C GLU A 221 17.04 -4.22 14.01
N VAL A 222 16.41 -3.30 13.27
CA VAL A 222 16.81 -1.88 13.24
C VAL A 222 15.66 -0.97 13.62
N GLU A 223 16.00 0.28 13.95
CA GLU A 223 15.02 1.30 14.27
C GLU A 223 15.33 2.68 13.70
N ASN A 224 14.27 3.49 13.52
CA ASN A 224 14.37 4.88 13.06
C ASN A 224 15.10 5.01 11.71
N ALA A 225 14.79 4.11 10.77
CA ALA A 225 15.46 4.02 9.48
C ALA A 225 14.45 4.10 8.34
N ARG A 226 14.91 4.49 7.15
CA ARG A 226 13.98 4.72 6.02
C ARG A 226 14.58 4.44 4.66
N ILE A 227 13.71 4.18 3.70
CA ILE A 227 14.00 4.20 2.26
C ILE A 227 13.06 5.20 1.60
N ILE A 228 13.62 6.22 0.96
CA ILE A 228 12.83 7.29 0.33
C ILE A 228 13.38 7.62 -1.06
N GLY A 229 12.54 8.23 -1.90
CA GLY A 229 12.97 8.82 -3.17
C GLY A 229 11.96 8.67 -4.30
N ARG A 230 12.46 8.64 -5.54
CA ARG A 230 11.71 8.38 -6.77
C ARG A 230 12.37 7.30 -7.64
N GLY A 231 13.25 6.51 -7.02
CA GLY A 231 13.97 5.43 -7.68
C GLY A 231 13.16 4.14 -7.78
N VAL A 232 13.73 3.18 -8.52
CA VAL A 232 13.08 1.91 -8.83
C VAL A 232 13.90 0.75 -8.27
N LEU A 233 13.26 -0.15 -7.53
CA LEU A 233 13.77 -1.50 -7.28
C LEU A 233 13.34 -2.39 -8.45
N TYR A 234 14.29 -2.90 -9.23
CA TYR A 234 14.01 -3.62 -10.47
C TYR A 234 14.50 -5.06 -10.41
N ASN A 235 13.61 -6.01 -10.70
CA ASN A 235 13.94 -7.42 -10.87
C ASN A 235 14.71 -8.02 -9.68
N THR A 236 14.33 -7.62 -8.47
CA THR A 236 14.90 -8.09 -7.21
C THR A 236 14.24 -9.40 -6.75
N ALA A 237 14.89 -10.16 -5.88
CA ALA A 237 14.26 -11.28 -5.17
C ALA A 237 13.64 -10.72 -3.88
N ASN A 238 12.31 -10.55 -3.86
CA ASN A 238 11.59 -9.61 -2.97
C ASN A 238 12.05 -8.14 -3.15
N GLY A 239 11.17 -7.18 -2.88
CA GLY A 239 11.50 -5.75 -2.96
C GLY A 239 12.19 -5.25 -1.70
N ILE A 240 11.39 -5.04 -0.64
CA ILE A 240 11.82 -4.47 0.64
C ILE A 240 11.40 -5.41 1.78
N LEU A 241 12.33 -5.76 2.66
CA LEU A 241 12.06 -6.56 3.85
C LEU A 241 12.19 -5.66 5.08
N VAL A 242 11.18 -5.69 5.95
CA VAL A 242 11.15 -5.03 7.26
C VAL A 242 10.84 -6.10 8.30
N GLU A 243 11.86 -6.54 9.02
CA GLU A 243 11.79 -7.67 9.93
C GLU A 243 12.29 -7.27 11.32
N TYR A 244 11.52 -7.60 12.36
CA TYR A 244 11.89 -7.36 13.76
C TYR A 244 12.32 -5.91 14.04
N SER A 245 11.74 -4.97 13.28
CA SER A 245 12.21 -3.58 13.21
C SER A 245 11.15 -2.63 13.72
N LYS A 246 11.57 -1.41 14.07
CA LYS A 246 10.68 -0.40 14.63
C LYS A 246 10.84 0.96 13.96
N ASN A 247 9.75 1.67 13.71
CA ASN A 247 9.81 3.03 13.18
C ASN A 247 10.54 3.09 11.83
N ILE A 248 9.96 2.41 10.84
CA ILE A 248 10.51 2.29 9.48
C ILE A 248 9.61 3.04 8.50
N GLU A 249 10.21 3.89 7.68
CA GLU A 249 9.50 4.65 6.63
C GLU A 249 9.94 4.19 5.23
N ILE A 250 8.96 3.91 4.37
CA ILE A 250 9.12 3.61 2.95
C ILE A 250 8.30 4.66 2.19
N ASP A 251 8.92 5.51 1.37
CA ASP A 251 8.22 6.59 0.66
C ASP A 251 8.68 6.77 -0.81
N GLY A 252 7.74 6.64 -1.75
CA GLY A 252 7.92 7.06 -3.14
C GLY A 252 8.66 6.07 -4.05
N ILE A 253 8.90 4.85 -3.57
CA ILE A 253 9.64 3.82 -4.30
C ILE A 253 8.74 3.04 -5.24
N MET A 254 9.23 2.75 -6.45
CA MET A 254 8.61 1.80 -7.35
C MET A 254 9.29 0.43 -7.26
N VAL A 255 8.53 -0.63 -7.00
CA VAL A 255 8.99 -2.03 -7.10
C VAL A 255 8.52 -2.61 -8.42
N LEU A 256 9.45 -2.81 -9.36
CA LEU A 256 9.16 -3.15 -10.75
C LEU A 256 9.65 -4.55 -11.09
N ASN A 257 8.71 -5.42 -11.44
CA ASN A 257 8.92 -6.80 -11.88
C ASN A 257 9.79 -7.61 -10.91
N PRO A 258 9.48 -7.70 -9.60
CA PRO A 258 10.21 -8.58 -8.70
C PRO A 258 10.21 -10.01 -9.28
N SER A 259 11.35 -10.67 -9.18
CA SER A 259 11.61 -11.97 -9.79
C SER A 259 10.85 -13.11 -9.09
N SER A 260 10.51 -12.90 -7.81
CA SER A 260 9.66 -13.75 -6.96
C SER A 260 9.37 -13.00 -5.66
N GLY A 261 8.34 -13.45 -4.93
CA GLY A 261 8.02 -12.98 -3.59
C GLY A 261 7.40 -11.58 -3.55
N TYR A 262 7.46 -10.99 -2.37
CA TYR A 262 6.70 -9.82 -1.97
C TYR A 262 7.37 -8.52 -2.43
N SER A 263 6.56 -7.52 -2.75
CA SER A 263 7.07 -6.17 -3.00
C SER A 263 7.56 -5.53 -1.71
N VAL A 264 6.80 -5.72 -0.63
CA VAL A 264 7.21 -5.37 0.73
C VAL A 264 6.77 -6.47 1.69
N THR A 265 7.67 -6.90 2.57
CA THR A 265 7.34 -7.77 3.71
C THR A 265 7.52 -6.99 5.00
N VAL A 266 6.51 -6.99 5.86
CA VAL A 266 6.56 -6.43 7.22
C VAL A 266 6.36 -7.58 8.21
N GLY A 267 7.45 -8.16 8.70
CA GLY A 267 7.46 -9.28 9.63
C GLY A 267 7.77 -8.84 11.06
N GLN A 268 6.88 -9.16 11.99
CA GLN A 268 7.04 -8.95 13.43
C GLN A 268 7.64 -7.57 13.80
N SER A 269 7.12 -6.52 13.17
CA SER A 269 7.63 -5.15 13.25
C SER A 269 6.58 -4.18 13.80
N LYS A 270 7.03 -3.01 14.26
CA LYS A 270 6.15 -2.00 14.87
C LYS A 270 6.39 -0.60 14.32
N GLN A 271 5.33 0.20 14.15
CA GLN A 271 5.45 1.56 13.60
C GLN A 271 6.09 1.56 12.21
N VAL A 272 5.46 0.89 11.25
CA VAL A 272 5.94 0.86 9.86
C VAL A 272 5.01 1.69 9.00
N THR A 273 5.58 2.57 8.18
CA THR A 273 4.82 3.42 7.28
C THR A 273 5.28 3.22 5.84
N VAL A 274 4.35 2.87 4.96
CA VAL A 274 4.55 2.75 3.51
C VAL A 274 3.70 3.80 2.82
N ARG A 275 4.31 4.73 2.10
CA ARG A 275 3.62 5.80 1.38
C ARG A 275 4.03 5.84 -0.09
N ASN A 276 3.08 6.19 -0.96
CA ASN A 276 3.34 6.47 -2.37
C ASN A 276 4.20 5.39 -3.07
N LEU A 277 3.98 4.13 -2.70
CA LEU A 277 4.67 2.99 -3.29
C LEU A 277 3.89 2.46 -4.47
N HIS A 278 4.58 2.15 -5.57
CA HIS A 278 3.98 1.54 -6.76
C HIS A 278 4.58 0.15 -6.97
N SER A 279 3.75 -0.88 -7.13
CA SER A 279 4.21 -2.24 -7.40
C SER A 279 3.63 -2.85 -8.68
N TYR A 280 4.49 -3.61 -9.37
CA TYR A 280 4.20 -4.34 -10.59
C TYR A 280 4.86 -5.71 -10.56
N SER A 281 4.08 -6.79 -10.50
CA SER A 281 4.63 -8.15 -10.48
C SER A 281 3.95 -9.08 -11.49
N HIS A 282 4.66 -10.17 -11.81
CA HIS A 282 4.17 -11.18 -12.76
C HIS A 282 4.55 -12.63 -12.38
N GLY A 283 5.35 -12.78 -11.32
CA GLY A 283 5.92 -14.04 -10.88
C GLY A 283 4.96 -14.84 -10.01
N GLN A 284 5.39 -16.04 -9.64
CA GLN A 284 4.71 -16.81 -8.60
C GLN A 284 4.93 -16.13 -7.23
N TRP A 285 3.89 -16.08 -6.39
CA TRP A 285 3.89 -15.33 -5.13
C TRP A 285 4.30 -13.88 -5.36
N GLY A 286 3.71 -13.26 -6.40
CA GLY A 286 4.03 -11.91 -6.83
C GLY A 286 3.30 -10.86 -6.00
N ASP A 287 3.23 -11.03 -4.70
CA ASP A 287 2.42 -10.21 -3.81
C ASP A 287 2.92 -8.76 -3.75
N GLY A 288 2.03 -7.87 -3.32
CA GLY A 288 2.29 -6.48 -3.02
C GLY A 288 2.90 -6.34 -1.63
N ILE A 289 2.10 -5.93 -0.66
CA ILE A 289 2.53 -5.71 0.73
C ILE A 289 1.93 -6.78 1.63
N ASP A 290 2.81 -7.50 2.32
CA ASP A 290 2.43 -8.52 3.28
C ASP A 290 2.83 -8.09 4.69
N VAL A 291 1.89 -8.18 5.62
CA VAL A 291 2.09 -7.86 7.03
C VAL A 291 1.90 -9.12 7.88
N PHE A 292 2.90 -9.51 8.64
CA PHE A 292 2.89 -10.68 9.52
C PHE A 292 3.16 -10.26 10.97
N SER A 293 2.30 -10.66 11.90
CA SER A 293 2.49 -10.50 13.36
C SER A 293 2.99 -9.11 13.78
N SER A 294 2.51 -8.06 13.11
CA SER A 294 3.02 -6.69 13.26
C SER A 294 1.97 -5.74 13.84
N GLU A 295 2.44 -4.60 14.35
CA GLU A 295 1.61 -3.62 15.05
C GLU A 295 1.84 -2.19 14.53
N ASP A 296 0.78 -1.37 14.47
CA ASP A 296 0.83 0.05 14.09
C ASP A 296 1.46 0.26 12.69
N VAL A 297 0.83 -0.33 11.67
CA VAL A 297 1.28 -0.23 10.28
C VAL A 297 0.34 0.68 9.48
N LEU A 298 0.92 1.66 8.79
CA LEU A 298 0.22 2.55 7.86
C LEU A 298 0.67 2.26 6.43
N ILE A 299 -0.29 2.00 5.54
CA ILE A 299 -0.10 1.89 4.10
C ILE A 299 -0.97 2.98 3.45
N ASP A 300 -0.35 3.96 2.80
CA ASP A 300 -1.03 5.18 2.33
C ASP A 300 -0.67 5.54 0.88
N GLY A 301 -1.66 5.73 0.02
CA GLY A 301 -1.42 6.26 -1.33
C GLY A 301 -0.75 5.27 -2.28
N VAL A 302 -0.88 3.96 -2.05
CA VAL A 302 -0.15 2.95 -2.86
C VAL A 302 -0.90 2.56 -4.13
N TRP A 303 -0.15 2.16 -5.15
CA TRP A 303 -0.66 1.51 -6.36
C TRP A 303 -0.13 0.09 -6.46
N MET A 304 -1.03 -0.87 -6.60
CA MET A 304 -0.68 -2.28 -6.68
C MET A 304 -1.24 -2.88 -7.95
N ARG A 305 -0.37 -3.37 -8.83
CA ARG A 305 -0.74 -4.28 -9.92
C ARG A 305 0.07 -5.56 -9.79
N ASN A 306 -0.51 -6.53 -9.10
CA ASN A 306 0.24 -7.68 -8.60
C ASN A 306 -0.32 -8.99 -9.12
N SER A 307 0.56 -9.96 -9.37
CA SER A 307 0.22 -11.32 -9.81
C SER A 307 0.02 -12.29 -8.65
N ASP A 308 -0.39 -11.75 -7.50
CA ASP A 308 -0.89 -12.40 -6.30
C ASP A 308 -1.52 -11.28 -5.43
N ASP A 309 -1.67 -11.49 -4.12
CA ASP A 309 -2.27 -10.51 -3.21
C ASP A 309 -1.67 -9.11 -3.33
N CYS A 310 -2.50 -8.08 -3.48
CA CYS A 310 -2.03 -6.69 -3.45
C CYS A 310 -1.69 -6.27 -2.01
N ILE A 311 -2.57 -6.59 -1.06
CA ILE A 311 -2.40 -6.34 0.36
C ILE A 311 -2.81 -7.60 1.12
N ALA A 312 -1.90 -8.16 1.90
CA ALA A 312 -2.15 -9.32 2.73
C ALA A 312 -1.81 -9.05 4.20
N ILE A 313 -2.73 -9.41 5.11
CA ILE A 313 -2.55 -9.26 6.56
C ILE A 313 -2.70 -10.62 7.24
N TYR A 314 -1.60 -11.05 7.83
CA TYR A 314 -1.38 -12.35 8.43
C TYR A 314 -1.01 -12.22 9.92
N ALA A 315 -1.26 -13.26 10.68
CA ALA A 315 -0.61 -13.44 11.98
C ALA A 315 0.67 -14.26 11.77
N HIS A 316 0.83 -15.39 12.47
CA HIS A 316 2.01 -16.23 12.37
C HIS A 316 2.23 -16.84 10.99
N ARG A 317 3.48 -16.75 10.53
CA ARG A 317 4.03 -17.56 9.44
C ARG A 317 5.55 -17.66 9.61
N TRP A 318 6.09 -18.86 9.40
CA TRP A 318 7.52 -19.15 9.56
C TRP A 318 8.04 -18.76 10.96
N GLU A 319 8.95 -17.80 11.04
CA GLU A 319 9.58 -17.35 12.29
C GLU A 319 8.91 -16.09 12.87
N TYR A 320 7.86 -15.55 12.23
CA TYR A 320 7.10 -14.43 12.77
C TYR A 320 6.00 -14.97 13.70
N TYR A 321 5.95 -14.47 14.94
CA TYR A 321 4.98 -14.90 15.94
C TYR A 321 4.28 -13.69 16.58
N GLY A 322 3.00 -13.89 16.91
CA GLY A 322 2.19 -12.93 17.65
C GLY A 322 1.00 -12.41 16.86
N ASP A 323 0.15 -11.69 17.57
CA ASP A 323 -1.01 -10.98 17.01
C ASP A 323 -0.60 -9.98 15.92
N CYS A 324 -1.53 -9.65 15.03
CA CYS A 324 -1.38 -8.55 14.08
C CYS A 324 -2.47 -7.50 14.34
N ARG A 325 -2.08 -6.26 14.63
CA ARG A 325 -3.07 -5.25 15.07
C ARG A 325 -2.78 -3.82 14.64
N ASN A 326 -3.82 -3.01 14.60
CA ASN A 326 -3.75 -1.57 14.28
C ASN A 326 -3.14 -1.32 12.89
N ILE A 327 -3.73 -1.92 11.87
CA ILE A 327 -3.28 -1.80 10.48
C ILE A 327 -4.24 -0.88 9.73
N THR A 328 -3.70 0.17 9.13
CA THR A 328 -4.49 1.10 8.31
C THR A 328 -3.98 1.11 6.87
N VAL A 329 -4.88 0.86 5.93
CA VAL A 329 -4.65 0.98 4.49
C VAL A 329 -5.57 2.07 3.95
N ARG A 330 -5.01 3.12 3.33
CA ARG A 330 -5.84 4.20 2.79
C ARG A 330 -5.34 4.84 1.52
N ASN A 331 -6.26 5.50 0.80
CA ASN A 331 -5.98 6.29 -0.41
C ASN A 331 -5.31 5.46 -1.53
N SER A 332 -5.64 4.16 -1.61
CA SER A 332 -4.89 3.19 -2.42
C SER A 332 -5.68 2.73 -3.65
N THR A 333 -4.95 2.29 -4.67
CA THR A 333 -5.54 1.68 -5.87
C THR A 333 -4.98 0.27 -6.06
N LEU A 334 -5.87 -0.71 -6.18
CA LEU A 334 -5.54 -2.13 -6.17
C LEU A 334 -6.03 -2.83 -7.43
N TRP A 335 -5.14 -3.58 -8.07
CA TRP A 335 -5.38 -4.37 -9.26
C TRP A 335 -4.72 -5.73 -9.08
N ALA A 336 -5.52 -6.72 -8.65
CA ALA A 336 -5.04 -8.08 -8.49
C ALA A 336 -5.15 -8.82 -9.84
N ASP A 337 -4.02 -9.02 -10.52
CA ASP A 337 -3.94 -9.82 -11.73
C ASP A 337 -4.15 -11.33 -11.45
N VAL A 338 -3.88 -11.74 -10.21
CA VAL A 338 -4.16 -13.04 -9.60
C VAL A 338 -4.51 -12.78 -8.13
N ALA A 339 -5.32 -13.63 -7.49
CA ALA A 339 -5.64 -13.54 -6.07
C ALA A 339 -6.37 -12.25 -5.65
N HIS A 340 -5.98 -11.63 -4.53
CA HIS A 340 -6.84 -10.70 -3.83
C HIS A 340 -6.33 -9.25 -3.87
N PRO A 341 -7.21 -8.26 -4.07
CA PRO A 341 -6.93 -6.88 -3.70
C PRO A 341 -6.62 -6.76 -2.21
N ILE A 342 -7.46 -7.36 -1.35
CA ILE A 342 -7.28 -7.37 0.10
C ILE A 342 -7.52 -8.79 0.63
N ASN A 343 -6.53 -9.37 1.29
CA ASN A 343 -6.60 -10.65 1.98
C ASN A 343 -6.23 -10.49 3.47
N VAL A 344 -7.00 -11.12 4.37
CA VAL A 344 -6.78 -11.07 5.81
C VAL A 344 -7.06 -12.43 6.42
N GLY A 345 -6.09 -13.03 7.10
CA GLY A 345 -6.24 -14.34 7.72
C GLY A 345 -5.42 -15.40 7.00
N THR A 346 -5.92 -16.60 6.80
CA THR A 346 -5.18 -17.77 6.32
C THR A 346 -4.10 -18.25 7.28
N HIS A 347 -3.05 -17.48 7.59
CA HIS A 347 -1.91 -17.95 8.37
C HIS A 347 -1.96 -17.52 9.85
N GLY A 348 -1.74 -18.48 10.75
CA GLY A 348 -1.75 -18.29 12.21
C GLY A 348 -1.08 -19.45 12.96
N ASN A 349 -1.24 -19.46 14.28
CA ASN A 349 -0.60 -20.43 15.16
C ASN A 349 -1.62 -21.25 15.97
N THR A 350 -1.82 -22.52 15.60
CA THR A 350 -2.75 -23.42 16.31
C THR A 350 -2.37 -23.64 17.78
N ASP A 351 -1.08 -23.79 18.07
CA ASP A 351 -0.59 -24.13 19.41
C ASP A 351 -0.67 -22.93 20.36
N LYS A 352 -0.55 -21.71 19.81
CA LYS A 352 -0.70 -20.44 20.53
C LYS A 352 -1.60 -19.50 19.72
N PRO A 353 -2.93 -19.68 19.78
CA PRO A 353 -3.89 -18.95 18.95
C PRO A 353 -3.75 -17.44 19.02
N GLU A 354 -3.67 -16.80 17.86
CA GLU A 354 -3.45 -15.36 17.72
C GLU A 354 -4.73 -14.62 17.33
N THR A 355 -4.67 -13.30 17.42
CA THR A 355 -5.74 -12.39 17.03
C THR A 355 -5.23 -11.43 15.95
N ILE A 356 -6.00 -11.29 14.88
CA ILE A 356 -5.85 -10.21 13.90
C ILE A 356 -6.94 -9.19 14.21
N GLU A 357 -6.59 -7.95 14.55
CA GLU A 357 -7.58 -6.97 15.01
C GLU A 357 -7.30 -5.51 14.67
N ASN A 358 -8.37 -4.70 14.69
CA ASN A 358 -8.32 -3.25 14.50
C ASN A 358 -7.73 -2.88 13.14
N LEU A 359 -8.40 -3.35 12.08
CA LEU A 359 -8.01 -3.09 10.70
C LEU A 359 -8.89 -2.00 10.11
N VAL A 360 -8.28 -1.03 9.43
CA VAL A 360 -8.99 0.05 8.75
C VAL A 360 -8.58 0.11 7.28
N PHE A 361 -9.54 -0.10 6.39
CA PHE A 361 -9.41 0.09 4.95
C PHE A 361 -10.24 1.30 4.56
N SER A 362 -9.64 2.37 4.04
CA SER A 362 -10.36 3.63 3.78
C SER A 362 -9.99 4.23 2.44
N ASN A 363 -10.97 4.67 1.65
CA ASN A 363 -10.70 5.34 0.37
C ASN A 363 -9.82 4.48 -0.58
N ILE A 364 -10.26 3.24 -0.86
CA ILE A 364 -9.59 2.31 -1.78
C ILE A 364 -10.37 2.08 -3.09
N ASP A 365 -9.73 2.27 -4.24
CA ASP A 365 -10.27 1.89 -5.55
C ASP A 365 -9.75 0.50 -5.96
N VAL A 366 -10.65 -0.46 -6.14
CA VAL A 366 -10.32 -1.77 -6.70
C VAL A 366 -10.63 -1.76 -8.19
N LEU A 367 -9.58 -1.79 -9.01
CA LEU A 367 -9.68 -1.73 -10.46
C LEU A 367 -9.82 -3.10 -11.11
N ASP A 368 -9.27 -4.13 -10.48
CA ASP A 368 -9.42 -5.47 -11.00
C ASP A 368 -9.18 -6.50 -9.91
N HIS A 369 -9.76 -7.67 -10.15
CA HIS A 369 -9.71 -8.82 -9.28
C HIS A 369 -9.89 -10.05 -10.17
N ARG A 370 -9.01 -11.04 -9.98
CA ARG A 370 -9.03 -12.26 -10.76
C ARG A 370 -8.60 -13.47 -9.93
N GLU A 371 -9.53 -14.01 -9.16
CA GLU A 371 -9.31 -15.21 -8.35
C GLU A 371 -10.27 -16.34 -8.78
N PRO A 372 -9.77 -17.40 -9.44
CA PRO A 372 -10.59 -18.54 -9.85
C PRO A 372 -11.02 -19.49 -8.71
N GLN A 373 -10.29 -19.56 -7.60
CA GLN A 373 -10.52 -20.48 -6.48
C GLN A 373 -11.67 -19.98 -5.59
N MET A 374 -12.79 -20.70 -5.60
CA MET A 374 -14.03 -20.30 -4.89
C MET A 374 -13.84 -19.96 -3.40
N ASP A 375 -12.90 -20.63 -2.73
CA ASP A 375 -12.63 -20.43 -1.31
C ASP A 375 -11.92 -19.09 -1.02
N TYR A 376 -11.45 -18.39 -2.06
CA TYR A 376 -10.57 -17.22 -1.99
C TYR A 376 -11.06 -16.04 -2.85
N GLN A 377 -12.25 -16.07 -3.46
CA GLN A 377 -12.58 -15.06 -4.50
C GLN A 377 -12.89 -13.63 -4.01
N GLY A 378 -12.51 -13.17 -2.83
CA GLY A 378 -12.94 -11.84 -2.33
C GLY A 378 -12.08 -10.67 -2.84
N CYS A 379 -12.70 -9.58 -3.31
CA CYS A 379 -12.05 -8.26 -3.35
C CYS A 379 -11.63 -7.84 -1.94
N ILE A 380 -12.51 -8.10 -0.96
CA ILE A 380 -12.18 -8.15 0.46
C ILE A 380 -12.37 -9.60 0.92
N ALA A 381 -11.25 -10.30 1.13
CA ALA A 381 -11.22 -11.66 1.64
C ALA A 381 -10.80 -11.67 3.11
N LEU A 382 -11.66 -12.21 3.98
CA LEU A 382 -11.44 -12.37 5.41
C LEU A 382 -11.56 -13.86 5.75
N ASN A 383 -10.44 -14.53 6.00
CA ASN A 383 -10.37 -15.98 6.04
C ASN A 383 -9.53 -16.55 7.20
N PRO A 384 -9.83 -16.24 8.48
CA PRO A 384 -9.03 -16.74 9.60
C PRO A 384 -9.01 -18.29 9.63
N GLY A 385 -7.79 -18.85 9.61
CA GLY A 385 -7.47 -20.25 9.86
C GLY A 385 -6.45 -20.37 11.00
N ASP A 386 -5.97 -21.59 11.30
CA ASP A 386 -4.94 -21.83 12.33
C ASP A 386 -5.29 -21.24 13.71
N SER A 387 -6.54 -21.43 14.13
CA SER A 387 -7.07 -20.91 15.39
C SER A 387 -7.05 -19.37 15.51
N ASN A 388 -6.80 -18.62 14.43
CA ASN A 388 -6.86 -17.15 14.49
C ASN A 388 -8.28 -16.66 14.79
N LEU A 389 -8.37 -15.61 15.61
CA LEU A 389 -9.57 -14.78 15.71
C LEU A 389 -9.38 -13.52 14.88
N LEU A 390 -10.31 -13.22 13.98
CA LEU A 390 -10.34 -11.93 13.26
C LEU A 390 -11.44 -11.04 13.85
N ARG A 391 -11.09 -9.82 14.27
CA ARG A 391 -12.10 -8.89 14.81
C ARG A 391 -11.85 -7.42 14.52
N ASN A 392 -12.88 -6.60 14.65
CA ASN A 392 -12.80 -5.14 14.51
C ASN A 392 -12.20 -4.70 13.15
N VAL A 393 -12.82 -5.16 12.06
CA VAL A 393 -12.46 -4.76 10.70
C VAL A 393 -13.40 -3.65 10.24
N ARG A 394 -12.85 -2.51 9.84
CA ARG A 394 -13.61 -1.43 9.21
C ARG A 394 -13.13 -1.22 7.78
N ALA A 395 -14.04 -1.30 6.82
CA ALA A 395 -13.82 -0.84 5.46
C ALA A 395 -14.78 0.32 5.19
N GLN A 396 -14.26 1.47 4.78
CA GLN A 396 -15.08 2.63 4.47
C GLN A 396 -14.67 3.30 3.18
N ASP A 397 -15.67 3.80 2.45
CA ASP A 397 -15.48 4.47 1.18
C ASP A 397 -14.63 3.54 0.30
N ILE A 398 -15.24 2.49 -0.25
CA ILE A 398 -14.59 1.51 -1.13
C ILE A 398 -15.32 1.51 -2.46
N ARG A 399 -14.61 1.71 -3.58
CA ARG A 399 -15.20 1.62 -4.92
C ARG A 399 -14.56 0.45 -5.65
N VAL A 400 -15.40 -0.50 -6.03
CA VAL A 400 -15.01 -1.65 -6.83
C VAL A 400 -15.56 -1.42 -8.23
N GLU A 401 -14.66 -1.32 -9.19
CA GLU A 401 -15.02 -1.26 -10.60
C GLU A 401 -15.23 -2.68 -11.16
N ASP A 402 -15.63 -2.78 -12.43
CA ASP A 402 -15.78 -4.08 -13.05
C ASP A 402 -14.42 -4.78 -13.16
N PHE A 403 -14.41 -6.05 -12.75
CA PHE A 403 -13.21 -6.87 -12.67
C PHE A 403 -13.38 -8.16 -13.49
N ARG A 404 -12.31 -8.92 -13.71
CA ARG A 404 -12.37 -10.09 -14.61
C ARG A 404 -13.03 -11.32 -14.00
N TRP A 405 -12.76 -11.65 -12.73
CA TRP A 405 -13.29 -12.87 -12.11
C TRP A 405 -13.19 -12.86 -10.59
N GLY A 406 -14.31 -12.98 -9.88
CA GLY A 406 -14.35 -13.24 -8.43
C GLY A 406 -15.57 -12.66 -7.74
N GLN A 407 -15.48 -12.31 -6.46
CA GLN A 407 -16.55 -11.89 -5.57
C GLN A 407 -16.21 -10.55 -4.93
N LEU A 408 -17.23 -9.77 -4.53
CA LEU A 408 -16.99 -8.55 -3.76
C LEU A 408 -16.46 -8.85 -2.36
N ILE A 409 -17.14 -9.75 -1.66
CA ILE A 409 -16.87 -10.11 -0.28
C ILE A 409 -16.75 -11.63 -0.18
N ASN A 410 -15.67 -12.10 0.44
CA ASN A 410 -15.52 -13.47 0.88
C ASN A 410 -15.12 -13.48 2.36
N MET A 411 -16.04 -13.85 3.24
CA MET A 411 -15.78 -14.04 4.66
C MET A 411 -15.96 -15.51 4.99
N ARG A 412 -14.90 -16.16 5.46
CA ARG A 412 -14.93 -17.60 5.72
C ARG A 412 -14.11 -17.94 6.95
N VAL A 413 -14.71 -18.60 7.92
CA VAL A 413 -13.91 -19.24 8.97
C VAL A 413 -13.31 -20.51 8.39
N MET A 414 -11.99 -20.51 8.22
CA MET A 414 -11.29 -21.39 7.30
C MET A 414 -10.66 -22.58 8.02
N PHE A 415 -10.77 -23.77 7.41
CA PHE A 415 -9.86 -24.89 7.66
C PHE A 415 -9.42 -25.48 6.31
N ASN A 416 -8.54 -24.78 5.61
CA ASN A 416 -7.95 -25.30 4.38
C ASN A 416 -6.72 -26.14 4.74
N LYS A 417 -6.82 -27.47 4.62
CA LYS A 417 -5.74 -28.42 4.96
C LYS A 417 -4.44 -28.21 4.16
N SER A 418 -4.45 -27.43 3.07
CA SER A 418 -3.24 -27.04 2.35
C SER A 418 -2.40 -26.00 3.10
N TYR A 419 -3.04 -25.14 3.88
CA TYR A 419 -2.39 -24.00 4.53
C TYR A 419 -2.58 -23.96 6.05
N ASN A 420 -3.57 -24.68 6.56
CA ASN A 420 -4.00 -24.67 7.95
C ASN A 420 -3.86 -26.02 8.63
N THR A 421 -3.51 -25.94 9.89
CA THR A 421 -3.41 -27.00 10.88
C THR A 421 -4.66 -27.08 11.77
N SER A 422 -5.44 -26.01 11.88
CA SER A 422 -6.74 -25.99 12.55
C SER A 422 -7.72 -24.98 11.92
N VAL A 423 -8.98 -25.03 12.36
CA VAL A 423 -10.02 -24.05 12.01
C VAL A 423 -9.77 -22.72 12.73
N GLY A 424 -10.05 -21.59 12.08
CA GLY A 424 -10.06 -20.29 12.75
C GLY A 424 -11.13 -20.18 13.84
N ARG A 425 -10.92 -19.32 14.84
CA ARG A 425 -11.85 -19.11 15.97
C ARG A 425 -13.10 -18.30 15.63
N GLY A 426 -13.09 -17.57 14.52
CA GLY A 426 -14.25 -16.80 14.06
C GLY A 426 -13.89 -15.45 13.45
N ILE A 427 -14.93 -14.78 12.97
CA ILE A 427 -14.88 -13.38 12.52
C ILE A 427 -15.90 -12.61 13.36
N ASP A 428 -15.49 -11.52 14.03
CA ASP A 428 -16.40 -10.74 14.88
C ASP A 428 -16.22 -9.23 14.69
N GLY A 429 -17.28 -8.54 14.28
CA GLY A 429 -17.26 -7.09 14.13
C GLY A 429 -16.60 -6.68 12.83
N VAL A 430 -17.37 -6.73 11.74
CA VAL A 430 -16.97 -6.17 10.45
C VAL A 430 -17.93 -5.06 10.06
N TYR A 431 -17.39 -3.88 9.79
CA TYR A 431 -18.18 -2.71 9.43
C TYR A 431 -17.76 -2.19 8.05
N ILE A 432 -18.65 -2.34 7.08
CA ILE A 432 -18.45 -1.90 5.69
C ILE A 432 -19.37 -0.71 5.43
N ARG A 433 -18.81 0.49 5.33
CA ARG A 433 -19.54 1.75 5.12
C ARG A 433 -19.23 2.32 3.74
N ASN A 434 -20.24 2.79 3.00
CA ASN A 434 -20.04 3.46 1.71
C ASN A 434 -19.23 2.60 0.72
N MET A 435 -19.69 1.37 0.47
CA MET A 435 -19.09 0.51 -0.55
C MET A 435 -19.95 0.54 -1.82
N THR A 436 -19.30 0.73 -2.97
CA THR A 436 -19.95 0.69 -4.27
C THR A 436 -19.32 -0.36 -5.19
N TYR A 437 -20.13 -1.14 -5.89
CA TYR A 437 -19.69 -1.96 -7.03
C TYR A 437 -20.37 -1.49 -8.30
N THR A 438 -19.60 -1.31 -9.38
CA THR A 438 -20.12 -1.03 -10.72
C THR A 438 -19.48 -1.99 -11.73
N GLY A 439 -20.22 -3.03 -12.10
CA GLY A 439 -19.74 -4.06 -13.03
C GLY A 439 -20.72 -5.22 -13.23
N THR A 440 -20.34 -6.19 -14.05
CA THR A 440 -21.21 -7.33 -14.44
C THR A 440 -20.61 -8.70 -14.13
N HIS A 441 -19.37 -8.77 -13.66
CA HIS A 441 -18.61 -10.02 -13.53
C HIS A 441 -18.48 -10.54 -12.09
N ALA A 442 -19.05 -9.86 -11.09
CA ALA A 442 -19.04 -10.36 -9.73
C ALA A 442 -19.88 -11.63 -9.58
N ASN A 443 -19.23 -12.72 -9.17
CA ASN A 443 -19.85 -13.89 -8.60
C ASN A 443 -20.54 -13.52 -7.27
N PRO A 444 -21.53 -14.32 -6.83
CA PRO A 444 -22.17 -14.12 -5.54
C PRO A 444 -21.15 -14.10 -4.40
N SER A 445 -21.25 -13.10 -3.53
CA SER A 445 -20.39 -13.00 -2.34
C SER A 445 -20.67 -14.15 -1.36
N VAL A 446 -19.71 -14.47 -0.50
CA VAL A 446 -19.80 -15.60 0.44
C VAL A 446 -19.52 -15.15 1.86
N MET A 447 -20.36 -15.59 2.80
CA MET A 447 -20.17 -15.46 4.24
C MET A 447 -20.46 -16.82 4.89
N VAL A 448 -19.43 -17.52 5.36
CA VAL A 448 -19.56 -18.89 5.87
C VAL A 448 -18.80 -19.06 7.19
N GLY A 449 -19.53 -19.17 8.29
CA GLY A 449 -18.98 -19.68 9.55
C GLY A 449 -18.78 -21.20 9.46
N TYR A 450 -17.87 -21.76 10.24
CA TYR A 450 -17.54 -23.18 10.15
C TYR A 450 -18.53 -24.06 10.94
N ASP A 451 -18.86 -23.65 12.16
CA ASP A 451 -19.91 -24.23 13.01
C ASP A 451 -20.44 -23.17 14.00
N ALA A 452 -21.23 -23.59 15.00
CA ALA A 452 -21.81 -22.68 15.99
C ALA A 452 -20.78 -21.96 16.88
N ASP A 453 -19.62 -22.58 17.14
CA ASP A 453 -18.55 -22.04 17.97
C ASP A 453 -17.57 -21.20 17.14
N HIS A 454 -17.47 -21.49 15.85
CA HIS A 454 -16.58 -20.86 14.86
C HIS A 454 -17.38 -19.98 13.87
N ALA A 455 -18.20 -19.08 14.42
CA ALA A 455 -19.17 -18.28 13.67
C ALA A 455 -18.60 -16.97 13.10
N ILE A 456 -19.36 -16.38 12.17
CA ILE A 456 -19.20 -14.99 11.73
C ILE A 456 -20.26 -14.16 12.44
N LYS A 457 -19.85 -13.13 13.19
CA LYS A 457 -20.73 -12.33 14.05
C LYS A 457 -20.60 -10.85 13.71
N ASN A 458 -21.71 -10.13 13.86
CA ASN A 458 -21.73 -8.66 13.89
C ASN A 458 -21.17 -8.00 12.61
N VAL A 459 -21.61 -8.49 11.45
CA VAL A 459 -21.31 -7.86 10.15
C VAL A 459 -22.33 -6.77 9.85
N THR A 460 -21.87 -5.53 9.70
CA THR A 460 -22.71 -4.37 9.39
C THR A 460 -22.30 -3.77 8.07
N PHE A 461 -23.21 -3.78 7.10
CA PHE A 461 -23.13 -2.97 5.89
C PHE A 461 -23.92 -1.69 6.11
N GLN A 462 -23.34 -0.54 5.77
CA GLN A 462 -24.05 0.73 5.74
C GLN A 462 -23.81 1.43 4.41
N ASN A 463 -24.89 1.83 3.74
CA ASN A 463 -24.82 2.50 2.44
C ASN A 463 -24.08 1.66 1.37
N LEU A 464 -24.44 0.38 1.26
CA LEU A 464 -23.96 -0.50 0.19
C LEU A 464 -24.73 -0.23 -1.09
N VAL A 465 -24.02 -0.04 -2.21
CA VAL A 465 -24.60 0.18 -3.53
C VAL A 465 -23.99 -0.78 -4.55
N ILE A 466 -24.82 -1.54 -5.26
CA ILE A 466 -24.38 -2.45 -6.32
C ILE A 466 -25.10 -2.07 -7.61
N ASN A 467 -24.34 -1.66 -8.64
CA ASN A 467 -24.87 -1.25 -9.95
C ASN A 467 -26.00 -0.21 -9.83
N GLY A 468 -25.75 0.84 -9.03
CA GLY A 468 -26.72 1.91 -8.74
C GLY A 468 -27.86 1.52 -7.80
N LYS A 469 -27.95 0.26 -7.38
CA LYS A 469 -28.98 -0.22 -6.45
C LYS A 469 -28.49 -0.20 -5.01
N PHE A 470 -29.13 0.62 -4.19
CA PHE A 470 -28.95 0.60 -2.75
C PHE A 470 -29.45 -0.70 -2.12
N ILE A 471 -28.68 -1.26 -1.19
CA ILE A 471 -28.99 -2.48 -0.44
C ILE A 471 -28.97 -2.19 1.06
N GLY A 472 -30.16 -2.07 1.65
CA GLY A 472 -30.33 -1.85 3.08
C GLY A 472 -31.74 -1.41 3.46
N ASN A 473 -31.95 -1.11 4.74
CA ASN A 473 -33.25 -0.69 5.26
C ASN A 473 -33.82 0.50 4.47
N GLY A 474 -35.11 0.41 4.16
CA GLY A 474 -35.81 1.37 3.29
C GLY A 474 -35.82 0.99 1.81
N MET A 475 -35.04 -0.01 1.37
CA MET A 475 -35.14 -0.51 0.00
C MET A 475 -36.45 -1.27 -0.27
N LYS A 476 -36.98 -1.16 -1.48
CA LYS A 476 -38.11 -1.99 -1.94
C LYS A 476 -37.62 -3.40 -2.31
N LYS A 477 -38.10 -4.42 -1.59
CA LYS A 477 -37.92 -5.84 -1.92
C LYS A 477 -39.11 -6.67 -1.40
N PRO A 478 -39.39 -7.87 -1.95
CA PRO A 478 -40.38 -8.77 -1.39
C PRO A 478 -40.06 -9.13 0.07
N GLY A 479 -41.09 -9.36 0.89
CA GLY A 479 -40.93 -9.61 2.33
C GLY A 479 -40.13 -10.89 2.65
N TRP A 480 -40.17 -11.88 1.76
CA TRP A 480 -39.46 -13.16 1.92
C TRP A 480 -38.02 -13.16 1.41
N TYR A 481 -37.58 -12.08 0.74
CA TYR A 481 -36.18 -11.93 0.31
C TYR A 481 -35.33 -11.42 1.49
N LYS A 482 -34.14 -11.97 1.69
CA LYS A 482 -33.08 -11.42 2.54
C LYS A 482 -32.36 -10.28 1.81
N PHE A 483 -31.59 -9.47 2.54
CA PHE A 483 -30.71 -8.48 1.90
C PHE A 483 -29.60 -9.14 1.07
N THR A 484 -29.12 -10.31 1.51
CA THR A 484 -28.15 -11.12 0.77
C THR A 484 -28.67 -11.56 -0.60
N ASP A 485 -29.98 -11.75 -0.77
CA ASP A 485 -30.57 -12.06 -2.09
C ASP A 485 -30.49 -10.85 -3.04
N MET A 486 -30.37 -9.63 -2.50
CA MET A 486 -30.26 -8.40 -3.27
C MET A 486 -28.81 -7.98 -3.54
N MET A 487 -27.86 -8.47 -2.74
CA MET A 487 -26.40 -8.34 -2.89
C MET A 487 -25.78 -9.42 -3.80
N PRO A 488 -26.60 -10.34 -4.33
CA PRO A 488 -26.24 -11.73 -4.56
C PRO A 488 -25.16 -12.28 -3.62
N ALA A 489 -25.55 -12.86 -2.49
CA ALA A 489 -24.64 -13.47 -1.53
C ALA A 489 -25.20 -14.73 -0.89
N TYR A 490 -24.32 -15.69 -0.57
CA TYR A 490 -24.62 -16.84 0.27
C TYR A 490 -24.13 -16.59 1.70
N ALA A 491 -25.02 -16.71 2.67
CA ALA A 491 -24.73 -16.68 4.10
C ALA A 491 -25.29 -17.94 4.76
N ASN A 492 -24.45 -18.72 5.43
CA ASN A 492 -24.91 -19.93 6.14
C ASN A 492 -25.51 -19.63 7.52
N GLU A 493 -25.98 -20.66 8.22
CA GLU A 493 -26.62 -20.58 9.54
C GLU A 493 -25.69 -20.09 10.66
N HIS A 494 -24.39 -20.03 10.41
CA HIS A 494 -23.36 -19.57 11.35
C HIS A 494 -22.97 -18.10 11.11
N VAL A 495 -23.72 -17.37 10.28
CA VAL A 495 -23.63 -15.91 10.15
C VAL A 495 -24.70 -15.27 11.04
N ILE A 496 -24.25 -14.63 12.12
CA ILE A 496 -25.10 -14.14 13.20
C ILE A 496 -25.13 -12.61 13.20
N ASN A 497 -26.35 -12.06 13.30
CA ASN A 497 -26.63 -10.62 13.35
C ASN A 497 -26.07 -9.79 12.17
N PRO A 498 -26.22 -10.20 10.90
CA PRO A 498 -25.89 -9.32 9.78
C PRO A 498 -26.86 -8.13 9.73
N ARG A 499 -26.35 -6.92 9.56
CA ARG A 499 -27.12 -5.67 9.47
C ARG A 499 -26.87 -4.99 8.13
N PHE A 500 -27.93 -4.46 7.53
CA PHE A 500 -27.87 -3.69 6.28
C PHE A 500 -28.60 -2.36 6.46
N LEU A 501 -27.83 -1.31 6.69
CA LEU A 501 -28.30 0.00 7.09
C LEU A 501 -28.26 0.99 5.92
N ASN A 502 -29.17 1.97 5.91
CA ASN A 502 -29.03 3.16 5.09
C ASN A 502 -28.03 4.16 5.69
N SER A 503 -27.71 5.21 4.94
CA SER A 503 -26.68 6.20 5.29
C SER A 503 -26.97 7.02 6.56
N THR A 504 -28.22 7.08 7.01
CA THR A 504 -28.66 7.92 8.14
C THR A 504 -29.00 7.14 9.40
N GLU A 505 -29.12 5.82 9.31
CA GLU A 505 -29.44 4.99 10.46
C GLU A 505 -28.31 4.94 11.49
N ALA A 506 -28.71 4.87 12.75
CA ALA A 506 -27.79 4.69 13.87
C ALA A 506 -27.02 3.37 13.73
N THR A 507 -25.70 3.45 13.86
CA THR A 507 -24.80 2.29 13.78
C THR A 507 -24.79 1.51 15.09
N SER A 508 -25.10 2.13 16.23
CA SER A 508 -25.27 1.48 17.53
C SER A 508 -26.39 2.13 18.36
N THR A 509 -26.86 1.42 19.38
CA THR A 509 -27.75 1.91 20.45
C THR A 509 -26.99 2.51 21.61
N ASP A 510 -25.68 2.27 21.70
CA ASP A 510 -24.82 2.70 22.78
C ASP A 510 -23.81 3.74 22.31
N LYS A 511 -23.35 4.59 23.22
CA LYS A 511 -22.25 5.52 22.94
C LYS A 511 -20.94 4.72 22.77
N PRO A 512 -19.96 5.22 21.98
CA PRO A 512 -18.67 4.55 21.83
C PRO A 512 -17.96 4.34 23.18
N ALA A 513 -17.08 3.34 23.22
CA ALA A 513 -16.11 3.16 24.29
C ALA A 513 -14.72 3.04 23.66
N ILE A 514 -13.84 3.99 23.96
CA ILE A 514 -12.46 4.00 23.42
C ILE A 514 -11.68 2.86 24.06
N THR A 515 -11.04 2.05 23.20
CA THR A 515 -10.29 0.83 23.56
C THR A 515 -8.81 0.93 23.25
N SER A 516 -8.35 1.98 22.55
CA SER A 516 -6.94 2.19 22.29
C SER A 516 -6.18 2.54 23.57
N ALA A 517 -4.86 2.30 23.56
CA ALA A 517 -4.02 2.52 24.73
C ALA A 517 -3.96 4.00 25.13
N ASP A 518 -4.05 4.31 26.42
CA ASP A 518 -4.01 5.69 26.94
C ASP A 518 -2.59 6.30 26.97
N LYS A 519 -1.60 5.58 26.42
CA LYS A 519 -0.19 6.00 26.31
C LYS A 519 0.38 5.60 24.96
N ALA A 520 1.18 6.49 24.39
CA ALA A 520 1.98 6.19 23.21
C ALA A 520 3.30 6.96 23.24
N THR A 521 4.28 6.46 22.48
CA THR A 521 5.59 7.08 22.35
C THR A 521 5.91 7.31 20.88
N ALA A 522 6.21 8.56 20.53
CA ALA A 522 6.73 8.98 19.24
C ALA A 522 8.23 9.30 19.36
N THR A 523 8.96 9.11 18.27
CA THR A 523 10.35 9.54 18.16
C THR A 523 10.41 10.87 17.41
N LYS A 524 11.14 11.85 17.95
CA LYS A 524 11.28 13.18 17.32
C LYS A 524 11.81 13.06 15.89
N ASN A 525 11.19 13.80 14.98
CA ASN A 525 11.49 13.85 13.54
C ASN A 525 11.35 12.50 12.81
N GLN A 526 10.62 11.55 13.39
CA GLN A 526 10.30 10.28 12.74
C GLN A 526 8.80 10.17 12.52
N VAL A 527 8.42 9.27 11.61
CA VAL A 527 7.01 8.93 11.40
C VAL A 527 6.41 8.32 12.65
N PHE A 528 5.14 8.62 12.88
CA PHE A 528 4.38 8.06 13.98
C PHE A 528 2.97 7.77 13.52
N ASN A 529 2.46 6.60 13.91
CA ASN A 529 1.07 6.22 13.70
C ASN A 529 0.47 5.78 15.04
N TYR A 530 -0.78 6.16 15.28
CA TYR A 530 -1.57 5.66 16.40
C TYR A 530 -3.04 5.64 15.99
N LEU A 531 -3.67 4.47 16.08
CA LEU A 531 -5.08 4.30 15.73
C LEU A 531 -5.95 4.42 16.98
N ILE A 532 -6.86 5.39 17.00
CA ILE A 532 -7.92 5.45 18.00
C ILE A 532 -8.91 4.33 17.68
N THR A 533 -9.01 3.35 18.57
CA THR A 533 -9.97 2.23 18.45
C THR A 533 -11.09 2.42 19.45
N ALA A 534 -12.32 2.09 19.04
CA ALA A 534 -13.48 2.15 19.92
C ALA A 534 -14.55 1.15 19.49
N GLY A 535 -15.31 0.65 20.47
CA GLY A 535 -16.53 -0.12 20.23
C GLY A 535 -17.70 0.74 19.74
N GLU A 536 -18.82 0.09 19.45
CA GLU A 536 -20.09 0.74 19.05
C GLU A 536 -20.05 1.56 17.75
N LEU A 537 -19.24 1.11 16.78
CA LEU A 537 -19.21 1.59 15.40
C LEU A 537 -19.17 3.12 15.28
N PRO A 538 -18.12 3.79 15.80
CA PRO A 538 -17.93 5.22 15.63
C PRO A 538 -17.88 5.60 14.15
N THR A 539 -18.43 6.77 13.84
CA THR A 539 -18.45 7.34 12.47
C THR A 539 -17.55 8.56 12.33
N SER A 540 -17.01 9.08 13.44
CA SER A 540 -16.04 10.18 13.44
C SER A 540 -15.19 10.16 14.70
N PHE A 541 -14.01 10.76 14.61
CA PHE A 541 -13.00 10.83 15.64
C PHE A 541 -12.42 12.25 15.74
N ASN A 542 -11.82 12.58 16.87
CA ASN A 542 -11.04 13.81 17.03
C ASN A 542 -9.87 13.59 17.99
N ALA A 543 -8.84 14.43 17.89
CA ALA A 543 -7.72 14.46 18.81
C ALA A 543 -7.25 15.91 19.01
N ASP A 544 -7.42 16.42 20.23
CA ASP A 544 -7.04 17.79 20.59
C ASP A 544 -5.74 17.79 21.43
N GLY A 545 -4.83 18.72 21.14
CA GLY A 545 -3.55 18.84 21.85
C GLY A 545 -2.41 17.97 21.29
N LEU A 546 -2.53 17.55 20.02
CA LEU A 546 -1.47 16.82 19.32
C LEU A 546 -0.15 17.63 19.24
N PRO A 547 1.01 16.97 19.39
CA PRO A 547 2.31 17.56 19.06
C PRO A 547 2.34 18.04 17.60
N LYS A 548 3.15 19.07 17.35
CA LYS A 548 3.37 19.61 16.00
C LYS A 548 3.80 18.50 15.02
N GLY A 549 3.19 18.53 13.84
CA GLY A 549 3.48 17.62 12.73
C GLY A 549 2.69 16.31 12.75
N LEU A 550 1.90 16.07 13.80
CA LEU A 550 0.89 15.02 13.84
C LEU A 550 -0.50 15.60 13.58
N ASP A 551 -1.32 14.84 12.86
CA ASP A 551 -2.70 15.20 12.56
C ASP A 551 -3.63 13.98 12.69
N ILE A 552 -4.91 14.25 12.90
CA ILE A 552 -5.97 13.25 13.03
C ILE A 552 -6.81 13.17 11.75
N ASP A 553 -6.84 11.99 11.15
CA ASP A 553 -7.87 11.65 10.18
C ASP A 553 -9.18 11.39 10.94
N THR A 554 -10.05 12.40 10.95
CA THR A 554 -11.33 12.37 11.70
C THR A 554 -12.29 11.29 11.20
N ALA A 555 -12.10 10.76 9.99
CA ALA A 555 -12.93 9.68 9.47
C ALA A 555 -12.41 8.31 9.95
N THR A 556 -11.09 8.12 10.00
CA THR A 556 -10.47 6.83 10.33
C THR A 556 -9.97 6.71 11.76
N GLY A 557 -9.87 7.80 12.52
CA GLY A 557 -9.30 7.76 13.87
C GLY A 557 -7.78 7.60 13.90
N LEU A 558 -7.11 7.65 12.74
CA LEU A 558 -5.66 7.53 12.65
C LEU A 558 -5.00 8.87 12.95
N ILE A 559 -4.25 8.93 14.05
CA ILE A 559 -3.26 9.98 14.30
C ILE A 559 -2.00 9.57 13.54
N SER A 560 -1.53 10.41 12.60
CA SER A 560 -0.33 10.13 11.83
C SER A 560 0.44 11.39 11.47
N GLY A 561 1.72 11.24 11.13
CA GLY A 561 2.56 12.33 10.66
C GLY A 561 4.01 12.17 11.13
N THR A 562 4.73 13.29 11.24
CA THR A 562 6.09 13.35 11.78
C THR A 562 6.06 14.14 13.07
N ALA A 563 6.55 13.58 14.18
CA ALA A 563 6.56 14.29 15.46
C ALA A 563 7.68 15.36 15.49
N GLU A 564 7.35 16.61 15.19
CA GLU A 564 8.33 17.71 15.03
C GLU A 564 8.63 18.48 16.32
N ASP A 565 7.76 18.36 17.33
CA ASP A 565 7.90 19.10 18.57
C ASP A 565 9.13 18.68 19.39
N ASN A 566 9.46 19.48 20.41
CA ASN A 566 10.51 19.13 21.35
C ASN A 566 10.12 17.91 22.19
N VAL A 567 11.15 17.18 22.62
CA VAL A 567 11.02 16.03 23.53
C VAL A 567 10.28 16.45 24.78
N GLY A 568 9.27 15.67 25.17
CA GLY A 568 8.36 16.02 26.24
C GLY A 568 7.10 15.15 26.24
N THR A 569 6.21 15.43 27.18
CA THR A 569 4.93 14.73 27.34
C THR A 569 3.79 15.67 26.99
N PHE A 570 2.87 15.19 26.16
CA PHE A 570 1.71 15.89 25.66
C PHE A 570 0.46 15.19 26.17
N THR A 571 -0.48 15.99 26.67
CA THR A 571 -1.82 15.51 27.06
C THR A 571 -2.75 15.73 25.90
N VAL A 572 -3.06 14.66 25.18
CA VAL A 572 -3.97 14.66 24.02
C VAL A 572 -5.35 14.19 24.49
N THR A 573 -6.41 14.91 24.13
CA THR A 573 -7.79 14.43 24.35
C THR A 573 -8.26 13.78 23.07
N VAL A 574 -8.40 12.45 23.08
CA VAL A 574 -8.96 11.70 21.94
C VAL A 574 -10.45 11.48 22.14
N SER A 575 -11.21 11.46 21.04
CA SER A 575 -12.65 11.21 21.09
C SER A 575 -13.13 10.34 19.93
N ALA A 576 -14.20 9.60 20.17
CA ALA A 576 -14.91 8.79 19.19
C ALA A 576 -16.42 9.05 19.30
N THR A 577 -17.06 9.29 18.16
CA THR A 577 -18.47 9.71 18.10
C THR A 577 -19.28 8.82 17.16
N ASN A 578 -20.47 8.43 17.60
CA ASN A 578 -21.53 7.86 16.77
C ASN A 578 -22.83 8.69 16.94
N SER A 579 -23.94 8.21 16.40
CA SER A 579 -25.24 8.90 16.49
C SER A 579 -25.81 9.04 17.91
N VAL A 580 -25.33 8.25 18.87
CA VAL A 580 -25.80 8.24 20.26
C VAL A 580 -25.02 9.23 21.13
N GLY A 581 -23.74 9.42 20.84
CA GLY A 581 -22.92 10.43 21.52
C GLY A 581 -21.42 10.26 21.29
N THR A 582 -20.66 11.01 22.07
CA THR A 582 -19.19 11.07 22.01
C THR A 582 -18.59 10.50 23.29
N ALA A 583 -17.58 9.64 23.14
CA ALA A 583 -16.68 9.24 24.22
C ALA A 583 -15.35 9.97 24.09
N THR A 584 -14.72 10.22 25.22
CA THR A 584 -13.43 10.92 25.32
C THR A 584 -12.46 10.13 26.22
N GLN A 585 -11.17 10.15 25.89
CA GLN A 585 -10.10 9.58 26.70
C GLN A 585 -8.88 10.51 26.64
N THR A 586 -8.13 10.58 27.73
CA THR A 586 -6.82 11.25 27.74
C THR A 586 -5.74 10.28 27.25
N LEU A 587 -5.06 10.63 26.17
CA LEU A 587 -3.85 9.98 25.67
C LEU A 587 -2.62 10.76 26.16
N THR A 588 -1.74 10.10 26.89
CA THR A 588 -0.41 10.63 27.25
C THR A 588 0.58 10.27 26.14
N LEU A 589 0.88 11.23 25.27
CA LEU A 589 1.82 11.04 24.16
C LEU A 589 3.20 11.58 24.53
N SER A 590 4.21 10.72 24.56
CA SER A 590 5.60 11.12 24.84
C SER A 590 6.40 11.21 23.55
N VAL A 591 7.02 12.35 23.29
CA VAL A 591 8.00 12.53 22.21
C VAL A 591 9.39 12.33 22.81
N GLN A 592 10.17 11.39 22.27
CA GLN A 592 11.51 11.04 22.76
C GLN A 592 12.59 11.26 21.68
N HIS A 593 13.86 11.25 22.10
CA HIS A 593 14.98 11.18 21.15
C HIS A 593 15.01 9.82 20.45
N ALA A 594 15.63 9.79 19.26
CA ALA A 594 15.84 8.58 18.49
C ALA A 594 16.85 7.64 19.14
#